data_AF-A0A9Q0YTI6-F1
#
_entry.id   AF-A0A9Q0YTI6-F1
#
_cell.length_a   1.000
_cell.length_b   1.000
_cell.length_c   1.000
_cell.angle_alpha   90.00
_cell.angle_beta   90.00
_cell.angle_gamma   90.00
#
_symmetry.space_group_name_H-M   'P 1'
#
loop_
_entity.id
_entity.type
_entity.pdbx_description
1 polymer ?
#
loop_
_entity_poly.entity_id
_entity_poly.type
_entity_poly.pdbx_seq_one_letter_code
_entity_poly.pdbx_strand_id
1 'polypeptide(L)'
;MIKDLKWDSLETRRFRARLVVMYKETHGLLPSNVRNHLIDPSNLYRRTTRRTSGRYLYHYPSTNKLCYQKSLHPRTIPSWNLLPEQARCAPSVDSLKNQLFALDCLIKIVVASLFIRLP
;
A
#
# COMPACT_ATOMS: atom_id res chain seq x y z
N MET A 1 18.61 14.18 -17.81
CA MET A 1 17.74 13.22 -18.52
C MET A 1 16.36 13.04 -17.85
N ILE A 2 16.21 12.41 -16.67
CA ILE A 2 14.85 12.22 -16.06
C ILE A 2 14.15 13.55 -15.69
N LYS A 3 14.91 14.54 -15.19
CA LYS A 3 14.38 15.87 -14.83
C LYS A 3 13.88 16.65 -16.06
N ASP A 4 14.55 16.48 -17.19
CA ASP A 4 14.25 17.18 -18.44
C ASP A 4 12.96 16.63 -19.09
N LEU A 5 12.68 15.33 -18.89
CA LEU A 5 11.43 14.70 -19.32
C LEU A 5 10.26 14.94 -18.34
N LYS A 6 10.46 15.65 -17.23
CA LYS A 6 9.48 15.83 -16.15
C LYS A 6 8.87 14.51 -15.65
N TRP A 7 9.64 13.42 -15.73
CA TRP A 7 9.17 12.11 -15.30
C TRP A 7 9.29 11.95 -13.79
N ASP A 8 8.31 11.28 -13.21
CA ASP A 8 8.35 10.88 -11.81
C ASP A 8 9.60 10.05 -11.51
N SER A 9 10.14 10.22 -10.30
CA SER A 9 11.26 9.40 -9.85
C SER A 9 10.91 7.91 -9.88
N LEU A 10 11.92 7.06 -10.11
CA LEU A 10 11.75 5.60 -10.09
C LEU A 10 11.14 5.14 -8.76
N GLU A 11 11.54 5.75 -7.66
CA GLU A 11 10.98 5.50 -6.33
C GLU A 11 9.47 5.76 -6.29
N THR A 12 9.03 6.91 -6.80
CA THR A 12 7.60 7.28 -6.87
C THR A 12 6.82 6.28 -7.71
N ARG A 13 7.35 5.91 -8.88
CA ARG A 13 6.72 4.93 -9.78
C ARG A 13 6.59 3.56 -9.10
N ARG A 14 7.66 3.09 -8.45
CA ARG A 14 7.66 1.83 -7.70
C ARG A 14 6.74 1.88 -6.49
N PHE A 15 6.61 3.03 -5.84
CA PHE A 15 5.69 3.24 -4.73
C PHE A 15 4.24 3.06 -5.19
N ARG A 16 3.81 3.78 -6.23
CA ARG A 16 2.45 3.67 -6.78
C ARG A 16 2.16 2.27 -7.31
N ALA A 17 3.11 1.63 -8.00
CA ALA A 17 2.95 0.28 -8.50
C ALA A 17 2.67 -0.75 -7.39
N ARG A 18 3.37 -0.65 -6.24
CA ARG A 18 3.13 -1.53 -5.09
C ARG A 18 1.74 -1.37 -4.50
N LEU A 19 1.27 -0.13 -4.36
CA LEU A 19 -0.09 0.15 -3.88
C LEU A 19 -1.17 -0.40 -4.84
N VAL A 20 -0.95 -0.28 -6.15
CA VAL A 20 -1.86 -0.83 -7.17
C VAL A 20 -1.93 -2.36 -7.09
N VAL A 21 -0.80 -3.05 -6.86
CA VAL A 21 -0.79 -4.50 -6.67
C VAL A 21 -1.62 -4.88 -5.44
N MET A 22 -1.42 -4.18 -4.33
CA MET A 22 -2.15 -4.41 -3.08
C MET A 22 -3.66 -4.13 -3.22
N TYR A 23 -4.05 -3.13 -4.02
CA TYR A 23 -5.45 -2.89 -4.36
C TYR A 23 -6.06 -4.03 -5.17
N LYS A 24 -5.34 -4.54 -6.18
CA LYS A 24 -5.83 -5.67 -6.98
C LYS A 24 -6.02 -6.92 -6.13
N GLU A 25 -5.13 -7.14 -5.16
CA GLU A 25 -5.23 -8.24 -4.21
C GLU A 25 -6.45 -8.09 -3.29
N THR A 26 -6.64 -6.93 -2.67
CA THR A 26 -7.79 -6.66 -1.77
C THR A 26 -9.14 -6.80 -2.46
N HIS A 27 -9.24 -6.40 -3.72
CA HIS A 27 -10.48 -6.43 -4.50
C HIS A 27 -10.64 -7.72 -5.32
N GLY A 28 -9.74 -8.69 -5.19
CA GLY A 28 -9.82 -9.96 -5.90
C GLY A 28 -9.68 -9.85 -7.43
N LEU A 29 -9.05 -8.78 -7.92
CA LEU A 29 -8.80 -8.51 -9.34
C LEU A 29 -7.54 -9.25 -9.86
N LEU A 30 -6.87 -10.01 -8.99
CA LEU A 30 -5.73 -10.82 -9.39
C LEU A 30 -6.18 -12.20 -9.89
N PRO A 31 -5.52 -12.71 -10.94
CA PRO A 31 -5.68 -14.10 -11.38
C PRO A 31 -5.48 -15.09 -10.22
N SER A 32 -6.27 -16.16 -10.19
CA SER A 32 -6.26 -17.17 -9.11
C SER A 32 -4.90 -17.83 -8.91
N ASN A 33 -4.17 -18.08 -10.00
CA ASN A 33 -2.81 -18.62 -9.97
C ASN A 33 -1.82 -17.72 -9.22
N VAL A 34 -2.01 -16.40 -9.26
CA VAL A 34 -1.15 -15.46 -8.53
C VAL A 34 -1.64 -15.29 -7.09
N ARG A 35 -2.96 -15.18 -6.91
CA ARG A 35 -3.60 -14.97 -5.61
C ARG A 35 -3.21 -16.03 -4.57
N ASN A 36 -3.09 -17.29 -4.97
CA ASN A 36 -2.74 -18.40 -4.07
C ASN A 36 -1.32 -18.32 -3.49
N HIS A 37 -0.44 -17.53 -4.11
CA HIS A 37 0.94 -17.32 -3.66
C HIS A 37 1.12 -16.00 -2.88
N LEU A 38 0.06 -15.21 -2.75
CA LEU A 38 0.08 -13.95 -2.02
C LEU A 38 -0.42 -14.14 -0.58
N ILE A 39 -0.40 -13.05 0.19
CA ILE A 39 -0.68 -13.08 1.61
C ILE A 39 -2.09 -13.62 1.85
N ASP A 40 -2.21 -14.47 2.88
CA ASP A 40 -3.48 -15.03 3.31
C ASP A 40 -4.48 -13.87 3.60
N PRO A 41 -5.68 -13.88 2.99
CA PRO A 41 -6.76 -12.93 3.28
C PRO A 41 -7.12 -12.80 4.77
N SER A 42 -6.71 -13.73 5.62
CA SER A 42 -6.80 -13.64 7.08
C SER A 42 -6.02 -12.45 7.68
N ASN A 43 -5.05 -11.88 6.97
CA ASN A 43 -4.24 -10.74 7.41
C ASN A 43 -4.93 -9.37 7.26
N LEU A 44 -6.12 -9.32 6.66
CA LEU A 44 -6.97 -8.14 6.66
C LEU A 44 -7.64 -7.98 8.03
N TYR A 45 -7.75 -6.74 8.53
CA TYR A 45 -8.57 -6.43 9.70
C TYR A 45 -10.04 -6.78 9.37
N ARG A 46 -10.45 -8.00 9.73
CA ARG A 46 -11.82 -8.49 9.54
C ARG A 46 -12.77 -7.94 10.61
N ARG A 47 -12.23 -7.48 11.74
CA ARG A 47 -12.98 -6.92 12.85
C ARG A 47 -12.55 -5.47 13.09
N THR A 48 -13.48 -4.53 12.92
CA THR A 48 -13.30 -3.14 13.32
C THR A 48 -13.17 -3.08 14.84
N THR A 49 -11.98 -2.80 15.36
CA THR A 49 -11.86 -2.38 16.76
C THR A 49 -12.05 -0.87 16.86
N ARG A 50 -12.21 -0.33 18.07
CA ARG A 50 -12.35 1.12 18.31
C ARG A 50 -11.22 1.96 17.69
N ARG A 51 -10.07 1.35 17.35
CA ARG A 51 -8.89 1.97 16.71
C ARG A 51 -8.67 1.56 15.24
N THR A 52 -9.51 0.67 14.68
CA THR A 52 -9.41 0.15 13.30
C THR A 52 -10.75 0.24 12.59
N SER A 53 -11.38 1.41 12.71
CA SER A 53 -12.57 1.79 11.97
C SER A 53 -12.18 2.16 10.53
N GLY A 54 -12.03 1.16 9.65
CA GLY A 54 -11.81 1.43 8.23
C GLY A 54 -11.78 0.16 7.41
N ARG A 55 -12.43 0.19 6.24
CA ARG A 55 -12.42 -0.94 5.30
C ARG A 55 -11.03 -1.15 4.69
N TYR A 56 -10.73 -2.42 4.42
CA TYR A 56 -9.51 -2.89 3.74
C TYR A 56 -8.19 -2.50 4.44
N LEU A 57 -8.18 -2.42 5.77
CA LEU A 57 -6.95 -2.24 6.54
C LEU A 57 -6.21 -3.58 6.72
N TYR A 58 -4.89 -3.55 6.73
CA TYR A 58 -4.04 -4.73 6.96
C TYR A 58 -3.36 -4.69 8.32
N HIS A 59 -3.21 -5.87 8.93
CA HIS A 59 -2.38 -6.04 10.11
C HIS A 59 -0.90 -5.77 9.79
N TYR A 60 -0.20 -5.11 10.72
CA TYR A 60 1.25 -5.00 10.62
C TYR A 60 1.90 -6.35 10.94
N PRO A 61 2.67 -6.94 10.02
CA PRO A 61 3.38 -8.17 10.30
C PRO A 61 4.49 -7.91 11.31
N SER A 62 4.53 -8.69 12.40
CA SER A 62 5.60 -8.63 13.39
C SER A 62 6.74 -9.54 12.97
N THR A 63 7.92 -8.99 12.74
CA THR A 63 9.12 -9.75 12.35
C THR A 63 10.39 -8.93 12.56
N ASN A 64 11.48 -9.60 12.92
CA ASN A 64 12.80 -8.97 13.04
C ASN A 64 13.67 -9.18 11.80
N LYS A 65 13.21 -9.95 10.81
CA LYS A 65 13.98 -10.25 9.60
C LYS A 65 13.86 -9.12 8.59
N LEU A 66 14.93 -8.37 8.36
CA LEU A 66 14.97 -7.25 7.39
C LEU A 66 14.56 -7.69 5.98
N CYS A 67 14.99 -8.87 5.53
CA CYS A 67 14.61 -9.40 4.21
C CYS A 67 13.09 -9.52 4.06
N TYR A 68 12.41 -10.01 5.11
CA TYR A 68 10.96 -10.08 5.13
C TYR A 68 10.37 -8.67 5.24
N GLN A 69 10.81 -7.81 6.17
CA GLN A 69 10.32 -6.43 6.29
C GLN A 69 10.41 -5.61 4.99
N LYS A 70 11.44 -5.83 4.17
CA LYS A 70 11.66 -5.15 2.89
C LYS A 70 10.96 -5.83 1.70
N SER A 71 10.31 -6.97 1.93
CA SER A 71 9.46 -7.65 0.94
C SER A 71 8.22 -6.80 0.59
N LEU A 72 7.54 -7.18 -0.49
CA LEU A 72 6.47 -6.38 -1.11
C LEU A 72 5.42 -5.88 -0.11
N HIS A 73 4.79 -6.79 0.61
CA HIS A 73 3.67 -6.49 1.51
C HIS A 73 4.08 -5.76 2.80
N PRO A 74 4.97 -6.29 3.66
CA PRO A 74 5.33 -5.61 4.92
C PRO A 74 5.83 -4.18 4.69
N ARG A 75 6.51 -3.93 3.57
CA ARG A 75 6.95 -2.58 3.19
C ARG A 75 5.81 -1.67 2.72
N THR A 76 4.73 -2.22 2.18
CA THR A 76 3.65 -1.47 1.54
C THR A 76 2.44 -1.28 2.45
N ILE A 77 2.24 -2.18 3.43
CA ILE A 77 1.17 -2.11 4.43
C ILE A 77 1.10 -0.75 5.15
N PRO A 78 2.21 -0.15 5.64
CA PRO A 78 2.15 1.17 6.28
C PRO A 78 1.59 2.23 5.34
N SER A 79 2.10 2.27 4.11
CA SER A 79 1.67 3.24 3.10
C SER A 79 0.21 3.03 2.67
N TRP A 80 -0.24 1.78 2.60
CA TRP A 80 -1.62 1.43 2.31
C TRP A 80 -2.57 1.84 3.43
N ASN A 81 -2.21 1.57 4.68
CA ASN A 81 -3.05 1.91 5.83
C ASN A 81 -3.17 3.44 6.04
N LEU A 82 -2.18 4.20 5.60
CA LEU A 82 -2.22 5.67 5.58
C LEU A 82 -3.12 6.24 4.49
N LEU A 83 -3.51 5.44 3.48
CA LEU A 83 -4.42 5.94 2.45
C LEU A 83 -5.78 6.30 3.06
N PRO A 84 -6.42 7.37 2.58
CA PRO A 84 -7.77 7.69 2.96
C PRO A 84 -8.71 6.55 2.54
N GLU A 85 -9.79 6.37 3.29
CA GLU A 85 -10.74 5.27 3.02
C GLU A 85 -11.35 5.36 1.61
N GLN A 86 -11.57 6.58 1.11
CA GLN A 86 -12.06 6.82 -0.25
C GLN A 86 -11.12 6.25 -1.33
N ALA A 87 -9.80 6.26 -1.07
CA ALA A 87 -8.82 5.67 -1.98
C ALA A 87 -8.79 4.15 -1.88
N ARG A 88 -8.87 3.60 -0.67
CA ARG A 88 -8.91 2.14 -0.48
C ARG A 88 -10.18 1.51 -1.05
N CYS A 89 -11.32 2.18 -0.91
CA CYS A 89 -12.63 1.72 -1.39
C CYS A 89 -12.94 2.20 -2.81
N ALA A 90 -11.96 2.69 -3.57
CA ALA A 90 -12.17 3.15 -4.93
C ALA A 90 -12.80 2.03 -5.80
N PRO A 91 -13.73 2.34 -6.71
CA PRO A 91 -14.45 1.33 -7.49
C PRO A 91 -13.62 0.69 -8.60
N SER A 92 -12.52 1.34 -9.01
CA SER A 92 -11.64 0.86 -10.08
C SER A 92 -10.18 1.18 -9.81
N VAL A 93 -9.30 0.41 -10.47
CA VAL A 93 -7.86 0.62 -10.44
C VAL A 93 -7.48 2.03 -10.94
N ASP A 94 -8.19 2.55 -11.94
CA ASP A 94 -7.88 3.87 -12.51
C ASP A 94 -8.35 5.00 -11.60
N SER A 95 -9.48 4.82 -10.89
CA SER A 95 -9.90 5.74 -9.83
C SER A 95 -8.84 5.81 -8.72
N LEU A 96 -8.29 4.68 -8.29
CA LEU A 96 -7.19 4.66 -7.33
C LEU A 96 -5.97 5.40 -7.87
N LYS A 97 -5.53 5.11 -9.10
CA LYS A 97 -4.36 5.78 -9.70
C LYS A 97 -4.52 7.30 -9.68
N ASN A 98 -5.67 7.81 -10.12
CA ASN A 98 -5.96 9.24 -10.15
C ASN A 98 -5.86 9.87 -8.75
N GLN A 99 -6.40 9.19 -7.73
CA GLN A 99 -6.27 9.65 -6.34
C GLN A 99 -4.83 9.59 -5.84
N LEU A 100 -4.04 8.57 -6.22
CA LEU A 100 -2.63 8.49 -5.87
C LEU A 100 -1.80 9.62 -6.50
N PHE A 101 -2.11 10.03 -7.73
CA PHE A 101 -1.48 11.19 -8.35
C PHE A 101 -1.77 12.49 -7.57
N ALA A 102 -2.99 12.64 -7.05
CA ALA A 102 -3.36 13.80 -6.23
C ALA A 102 -2.73 13.78 -4.82
N LEU A 103 -2.57 12.60 -4.21
CA LEU A 103 -2.05 12.42 -2.85
C LEU A 103 -0.52 12.37 -2.75
N ASP A 104 0.17 12.38 -3.89
CA ASP A 104 1.59 12.07 -4.01
C ASP A 104 2.51 13.06 -3.24
N CYS A 105 1.97 14.22 -2.84
CA CYS A 105 2.67 15.21 -2.02
C CYS A 105 2.68 14.86 -0.52
N LEU A 106 1.59 14.27 0.02
CA LEU A 106 1.42 14.07 1.47
C LEU A 106 2.01 12.74 1.98
N ILE A 107 1.93 11.67 1.18
CA ILE A 107 2.32 10.33 1.65
C ILE A 107 3.84 10.16 1.74
N LYS A 108 4.61 10.86 0.89
CA LYS A 108 6.08 10.85 0.92
C LYS A 108 6.63 11.39 2.24
N ILE A 109 5.99 12.41 2.81
CA ILE A 109 6.42 13.07 4.06
C ILE A 109 6.15 12.18 5.29
N VAL A 110 4.99 11.50 5.32
CA VAL A 110 4.59 10.66 6.46
C VAL A 110 5.33 9.32 6.48
N VAL A 111 5.60 8.72 5.32
CA VAL A 111 6.36 7.45 5.25
C VAL A 111 7.83 7.67 5.62
N ALA A 112 8.45 8.79 5.23
CA ALA A 112 9.80 9.13 5.63
C ALA A 112 9.95 9.32 7.16
N SER A 113 8.92 9.83 7.83
CA SER A 113 8.91 10.06 9.28
C SER A 113 8.55 8.83 10.12
N LEU A 114 7.72 7.91 9.60
CA LEU A 114 7.39 6.66 10.29
C LEU A 114 8.55 5.65 10.34
N PHE A 115 9.48 5.70 9.37
CA PHE A 115 10.70 4.87 9.42
C PHE A 115 11.68 5.27 10.54
N ILE A 116 11.49 6.43 11.19
CA ILE A 116 12.33 6.92 12.30
C ILE A 116 11.77 6.48 13.67
N ARG A 117 10.53 5.95 13.74
CA ARG A 117 9.83 5.62 15.00
C ARG A 117 9.51 4.12 15.17
N LEU A 118 10.41 3.23 14.76
CA LEU A 118 10.37 1.84 15.22
C LEU A 118 11.65 1.57 16.01
N PRO A 119 11.56 1.30 17.33
CA PRO A 119 12.70 0.93 18.16
C PRO A 119 13.29 -0.43 17.76
#